data_AF-A0A7C5Y2R3-F1
#
_entry.id   AF-A0A7C5Y2R3-F1
#
_cell.length_a   1.000
_cell.length_b   1.000
_cell.length_c   1.000
_cell.angle_alpha   90.00
_cell.angle_beta   90.00
_cell.angle_gamma   90.00
#
_symmetry.space_group_name_H-M   'P 1'
#
loop_
_entity.id
_entity.type
_entity.pdbx_description
1 polymer ?
#
loop_
_entity_poly.entity_id
_entity_poly.type
_entity_poly.pdbx_seq_one_letter_code
_entity_poly.pdbx_strand_id
1 'polypeptide(L)'
;FELFGPKSGVPAGFVFVLHVDGQGRLWAGTTHGGVGRLDDPTAQHPHWQRYTTAEGLSSDGVLALADDGRGNLYVGSMRGIDRLHVVSGAVEHLDTRDGLAANSVISACRDGAGDLWFGTGAGVSRLRPRQRPAIEPPLALIESVSIGGKPAPVPELGTRQAGPFRCPVGTHDLEVRFAAVCLGGGHRLRYRYALGGEGAPWSSPARAGRVHLGGLAPDRYVLRVRAELPGGRAGPEARMSFFIPPPLWRRWWFQSGILLLVLMGAWQWHRSRVRRLVEVQRVRERIASDLHDELGLSLSQISILSEVARRDAEERGASSEELGLIGETARSLIDATSDMAWALDPSKDNLGSVLSRVRRLAGDICEGAGVHLDVQVEDGLQDISLPSEVRRHLLLILKEAIHNALRHGHPSTIVFRATRHAGVLQMSVEDDGDGFDPTSAEVREREGHGLAGMTRRAEAAGGTVEIHSTPGGGTTVTVSLPLPGKTPLA
;
A
#
# COMPACT_ATOMS: atom_id res chain seq x y z
N PHE A 1 -0.88 4.73 -99.39
CA PHE A 1 -1.69 4.92 -98.17
C PHE A 1 -1.69 3.61 -97.40
N GLU A 2 -1.40 3.67 -96.11
CA GLU A 2 -1.52 2.53 -95.19
C GLU A 2 -2.81 2.70 -94.37
N LEU A 3 -3.58 1.62 -94.19
CA LEU A 3 -4.87 1.65 -93.50
C LEU A 3 -4.71 1.13 -92.07
N PHE A 4 -4.98 1.99 -91.09
CA PHE A 4 -5.08 1.62 -89.68
C PHE A 4 -6.55 1.49 -89.27
N GLY A 5 -6.96 0.27 -88.94
CA GLY A 5 -8.34 -0.04 -88.53
C GLY A 5 -8.39 -0.86 -87.23
N PRO A 6 -9.54 -1.48 -86.90
CA PRO A 6 -9.68 -2.26 -85.67
C PRO A 6 -8.66 -3.39 -85.52
N LYS A 7 -8.22 -4.00 -86.63
CA LYS A 7 -7.16 -5.03 -86.64
C LYS A 7 -5.79 -4.49 -86.22
N SER A 8 -5.56 -3.19 -86.38
CA SER A 8 -4.33 -2.49 -85.99
C SER A 8 -4.43 -1.87 -84.59
N GLY A 9 -5.47 -2.20 -83.81
CA GLY A 9 -5.67 -1.72 -82.44
C GLY A 9 -6.35 -0.36 -82.31
N VAL A 10 -6.71 0.30 -83.42
CA VAL A 10 -7.44 1.58 -83.40
C VAL A 10 -8.77 1.39 -82.63
N PRO A 11 -9.14 2.30 -81.71
CA PRO A 11 -10.38 2.19 -80.97
C PRO A 11 -11.58 2.04 -81.91
N ALA A 12 -12.57 1.26 -81.49
CA ALA A 12 -13.73 0.97 -82.32
C ALA A 12 -14.54 2.24 -82.62
N GLY A 13 -15.11 2.30 -83.81
CA GLY A 13 -15.99 3.39 -84.26
C GLY A 13 -15.33 4.36 -85.24
N PHE A 14 -16.08 5.39 -85.63
CA PHE A 14 -15.56 6.43 -86.51
C PHE A 14 -14.61 7.32 -85.71
N VAL A 15 -13.43 7.58 -86.25
CA VAL A 15 -12.48 8.54 -85.68
C VAL A 15 -13.00 9.94 -86.03
N PHE A 16 -13.46 10.68 -85.01
CA PHE A 16 -14.06 12.01 -85.18
C PHE A 16 -13.04 13.13 -85.00
N VAL A 17 -12.02 12.90 -84.16
CA VAL A 17 -11.03 13.91 -83.82
C VAL A 17 -9.66 13.25 -83.65
N LEU A 18 -8.64 13.91 -84.18
CA LEU A 18 -7.24 13.58 -83.97
C LEU A 18 -6.56 14.76 -83.28
N HIS A 19 -5.67 14.48 -82.34
CA HIS A 19 -4.90 15.50 -81.64
C HIS A 19 -3.48 15.00 -81.42
N VAL A 20 -2.48 15.86 -81.66
CA VAL A 20 -1.08 15.56 -81.35
C VAL A 20 -0.66 16.44 -80.19
N ASP A 21 -0.20 15.81 -79.10
CA ASP A 21 0.23 16.56 -77.93
C ASP A 21 1.69 17.03 -78.04
N GLY A 22 2.12 17.85 -77.08
CA GLY A 22 3.50 18.38 -77.04
C GLY A 22 4.61 17.33 -76.86
N GLN A 23 4.27 16.06 -76.60
CA GLN A 23 5.22 14.94 -76.54
C GLN A 23 5.26 14.15 -77.85
N GLY A 24 4.53 14.56 -78.88
CA GLY A 24 4.46 13.90 -80.18
C GLY A 24 3.54 12.68 -80.20
N ARG A 25 2.73 12.46 -79.15
CA ARG A 25 1.80 11.34 -79.10
C ARG A 25 0.53 11.67 -79.88
N LEU A 26 0.04 10.70 -80.64
CA LEU A 26 -1.21 10.83 -81.38
C LEU A 26 -2.38 10.34 -80.52
N TRP A 27 -3.40 11.16 -80.40
CA TRP A 27 -4.65 10.86 -79.72
C TRP A 27 -5.79 10.82 -80.73
N ALA A 28 -6.63 9.80 -80.63
CA ALA A 28 -7.78 9.59 -81.50
C ALA A 28 -9.05 9.44 -80.67
N GLY A 29 -10.01 10.35 -80.86
CA GLY A 29 -11.34 10.25 -80.27
C GLY A 29 -12.30 9.55 -81.24
N THR A 30 -13.06 8.57 -80.75
CA THR A 30 -14.01 7.81 -81.57
C THR A 30 -15.44 7.90 -81.06
N THR A 31 -16.41 7.49 -81.88
CA THR A 31 -17.85 7.56 -81.54
C THR A 31 -18.31 6.66 -80.42
N HIS A 32 -17.65 5.52 -80.22
CA HIS A 32 -18.09 4.51 -79.26
C HIS A 32 -16.92 3.67 -78.70
N GLY A 33 -15.68 4.10 -78.95
CA GLY A 33 -14.47 3.39 -78.53
C GLY A 33 -13.61 4.19 -77.56
N GLY A 34 -14.07 5.38 -77.15
CA GLY A 34 -13.38 6.29 -76.25
C GLY A 34 -12.22 7.01 -76.93
N VAL A 35 -11.13 7.17 -76.17
CA VAL A 35 -9.88 7.77 -76.64
C VAL A 35 -8.82 6.69 -76.83
N GLY A 36 -8.16 6.67 -77.99
CA GLY A 36 -6.94 5.93 -78.23
C GLY A 36 -5.72 6.85 -78.14
N ARG A 37 -4.66 6.40 -77.48
CA ARG A 37 -3.34 7.04 -77.46
C ARG A 37 -2.34 6.15 -78.17
N LEU A 38 -1.55 6.75 -79.05
CA LEU A 38 -0.42 6.13 -79.71
C LEU A 38 0.84 6.93 -79.39
N ASP A 39 1.76 6.30 -78.65
CA ASP A 39 2.98 6.96 -78.16
C ASP A 39 4.02 7.19 -79.26
N ASP A 40 4.14 6.26 -80.21
CA ASP A 40 4.99 6.38 -81.39
C ASP A 40 4.16 6.19 -82.67
N PRO A 41 3.72 7.29 -83.31
CA PRO A 41 2.98 7.23 -84.57
C PRO A 41 3.77 6.70 -85.77
N THR A 42 5.10 6.58 -85.65
CA THR A 42 5.99 6.12 -86.74
C THR A 42 6.37 4.64 -86.63
N ALA A 43 5.98 3.97 -85.55
CA ALA A 43 6.25 2.56 -85.34
C ALA A 43 5.59 1.69 -86.42
N GLN A 44 6.30 0.65 -86.88
CA GLN A 44 5.78 -0.33 -87.85
C GLN A 44 4.55 -1.10 -87.32
N HIS A 45 4.43 -1.24 -86.00
CA HIS A 45 3.31 -1.90 -85.33
C HIS A 45 2.81 -0.99 -84.20
N PRO A 46 1.94 -0.01 -84.49
CA PRO A 46 1.50 0.97 -83.50
C PRO A 46 0.67 0.32 -82.39
N HIS A 47 1.06 0.55 -81.14
CA HIS A 47 0.31 0.08 -79.98
C HIS A 47 -0.60 1.19 -79.44
N TRP A 48 -1.90 0.92 -79.40
CA TRP A 48 -2.92 1.86 -78.92
C TRP A 48 -3.29 1.59 -77.47
N GLN A 49 -3.05 2.55 -76.58
CA GLN A 49 -3.62 2.55 -75.23
C GLN A 49 -5.02 3.16 -75.27
N ARG A 50 -6.02 2.47 -74.70
CA ARG A 50 -7.42 2.90 -74.76
C ARG A 50 -7.89 3.43 -73.41
N TYR A 51 -8.70 4.47 -73.47
CA TYR A 51 -9.42 5.03 -72.34
C TYR A 51 -10.90 5.09 -72.70
N THR A 52 -11.73 4.43 -71.92
CA THR A 52 -13.17 4.29 -72.09
C THR A 52 -13.87 4.61 -70.78
N THR A 53 -15.18 4.43 -70.75
CA THR A 53 -15.99 4.48 -69.53
C THR A 53 -15.50 3.51 -68.45
N ALA A 54 -14.84 2.40 -68.82
CA ALA A 54 -14.23 1.47 -67.87
C ALA A 54 -13.02 2.09 -67.13
N GLU A 55 -12.31 3.02 -67.77
CA GLU A 55 -11.17 3.75 -67.20
C GLU A 55 -11.59 5.09 -66.55
N GLY A 56 -12.90 5.37 -66.49
CA GLY A 56 -13.46 6.52 -65.78
C GLY A 56 -13.90 7.69 -66.67
N LEU A 57 -13.86 7.57 -68.00
CA LEU A 57 -14.51 8.55 -68.88
C LEU A 57 -16.03 8.58 -68.64
N SER A 58 -16.64 9.75 -68.80
CA SER A 58 -18.09 9.93 -68.70
C SER A 58 -18.85 9.38 -69.92
N SER A 59 -18.17 9.30 -71.07
CA SER A 59 -18.72 8.80 -72.33
C SER A 59 -17.64 8.21 -73.24
N ASP A 60 -17.99 7.17 -73.98
CA ASP A 60 -17.14 6.59 -75.04
C ASP A 60 -17.29 7.31 -76.40
N GLY A 61 -18.20 8.29 -76.47
CA GLY A 61 -18.42 9.13 -77.64
C GLY A 61 -17.65 10.44 -77.56
N VAL A 62 -16.43 10.41 -78.09
CA VAL A 62 -15.48 11.53 -78.02
C VAL A 62 -15.58 12.37 -79.29
N LEU A 63 -15.80 13.67 -79.10
CA LEU A 63 -16.00 14.62 -80.20
C LEU A 63 -14.94 15.72 -80.23
N ALA A 64 -14.28 15.97 -79.10
CA ALA A 64 -13.25 17.00 -79.01
C ALA A 64 -12.09 16.54 -78.13
N LEU A 65 -10.88 16.95 -78.50
CA LEU A 65 -9.66 16.71 -77.75
C LEU A 65 -8.84 18.00 -77.68
N ALA A 66 -8.29 18.32 -76.52
CA ALA A 66 -7.27 19.36 -76.36
C ALA A 66 -6.37 19.03 -75.17
N ASP A 67 -5.07 19.26 -75.27
CA ASP A 67 -4.15 19.16 -74.13
C ASP A 67 -3.83 20.53 -73.54
N ASP A 68 -3.53 20.59 -72.25
CA ASP A 68 -3.12 21.83 -71.58
C ASP A 68 -1.61 22.12 -71.66
N GLY A 69 -0.83 21.28 -72.33
CA GLY A 69 0.63 21.32 -72.35
C GLY A 69 1.30 20.98 -71.03
N ARG A 70 0.55 20.48 -70.04
CA ARG A 70 1.02 20.17 -68.68
C ARG A 70 0.72 18.73 -68.28
N GLY A 71 0.52 17.85 -69.28
CA GLY A 71 0.29 16.43 -69.07
C GLY A 71 -1.17 16.05 -68.80
N ASN A 72 -2.12 16.95 -69.04
CA ASN A 72 -3.55 16.65 -68.98
C ASN A 72 -4.17 16.74 -70.37
N LEU A 73 -5.00 15.74 -70.69
CA LEU A 73 -5.83 15.73 -71.88
C LEU A 73 -7.27 16.01 -71.48
N TYR A 74 -7.93 16.90 -72.20
CA TYR A 74 -9.33 17.24 -72.02
C TYR A 74 -10.13 16.60 -73.14
N VAL A 75 -11.07 15.75 -72.76
CA VAL A 75 -11.87 14.91 -73.64
C VAL A 75 -13.31 15.42 -73.63
N GLY A 76 -13.73 16.05 -74.72
CA GLY A 76 -15.09 16.57 -74.87
C GLY A 76 -16.04 15.52 -75.44
N SER A 77 -17.20 15.39 -74.81
CA SER A 77 -18.29 14.50 -75.22
C SER A 77 -19.64 15.21 -75.18
N MET A 78 -20.72 14.49 -75.50
CA MET A 78 -22.08 14.98 -75.29
C MET A 78 -22.49 15.14 -73.82
N ARG A 79 -21.64 14.68 -72.88
CA ARG A 79 -21.91 14.66 -71.44
C ARG A 79 -21.08 15.65 -70.63
N GLY A 80 -20.14 16.35 -71.26
CA GLY A 80 -19.27 17.32 -70.61
C GLY A 80 -17.82 17.14 -71.06
N ILE A 81 -16.89 17.49 -70.18
CA ILE A 81 -15.46 17.39 -70.40
C ILE A 81 -14.85 16.45 -69.37
N ASP A 82 -14.13 15.44 -69.81
CA ASP A 82 -13.32 14.60 -68.94
C ASP A 82 -11.85 15.06 -68.99
N ARG A 83 -11.29 15.47 -67.86
CA ARG A 83 -9.87 15.78 -67.71
C ARG A 83 -9.12 14.50 -67.34
N LEU A 84 -8.43 13.92 -68.30
CA LEU A 84 -7.55 12.77 -68.14
C LEU A 84 -6.14 13.23 -67.76
N HIS A 85 -5.70 12.84 -66.56
CA HIS A 85 -4.31 12.98 -66.13
C HIS A 85 -3.47 11.86 -66.74
N VAL A 86 -2.69 12.16 -67.78
CA VAL A 86 -2.07 11.13 -68.64
C VAL A 86 -1.11 10.21 -67.86
N VAL A 87 -0.41 10.74 -66.85
CA VAL A 87 0.56 9.98 -66.04
C VAL A 87 -0.12 9.09 -65.00
N SER A 88 -1.12 9.60 -64.27
CA SER A 88 -1.78 8.85 -63.19
C SER A 88 -2.96 8.01 -63.68
N GLY A 89 -3.49 8.28 -64.88
CA GLY A 89 -4.72 7.69 -65.39
C GLY A 89 -5.99 8.20 -64.70
N ALA A 90 -5.89 9.15 -63.76
CA ALA A 90 -7.06 9.68 -63.06
C ALA A 90 -7.91 10.55 -64.01
N VAL A 91 -9.23 10.40 -63.93
CA VAL A 91 -10.21 11.16 -64.71
C VAL A 91 -11.05 12.03 -63.77
N GLU A 92 -11.13 13.33 -64.06
CA GLU A 92 -12.08 14.26 -63.42
C GLU A 92 -13.10 14.73 -64.45
N HIS A 93 -14.39 14.55 -64.15
CA HIS A 93 -15.48 15.01 -65.00
C HIS A 93 -15.86 16.46 -64.66
N LEU A 94 -16.05 17.29 -65.70
CA LEU A 94 -16.49 18.67 -65.61
C LEU A 94 -17.78 18.85 -66.42
N ASP A 95 -18.82 19.36 -65.76
CA ASP A 95 -20.12 19.60 -66.39
C ASP A 95 -20.65 21.02 -66.11
N THR A 96 -21.92 21.28 -66.41
CA THR A 96 -22.55 22.59 -66.18
C THR A 96 -22.51 23.06 -64.72
N ARG A 97 -22.40 22.14 -63.74
CA ARG A 97 -22.25 22.49 -62.32
C ARG A 97 -20.87 23.06 -62.01
N ASP A 98 -19.88 22.75 -62.83
CA ASP A 98 -18.51 23.26 -62.73
C ASP A 98 -18.28 24.53 -63.55
N GLY A 99 -19.35 25.05 -64.18
CA GLY A 99 -19.34 26.31 -64.94
C GLY A 99 -19.25 26.14 -66.45
N LEU A 100 -19.39 24.92 -66.98
CA LEU A 100 -19.51 24.69 -68.42
C LEU A 100 -20.83 25.27 -68.97
N ALA A 101 -20.81 25.95 -70.11
CA ALA A 101 -22.01 26.57 -70.69
C ALA A 101 -23.09 25.56 -71.10
N ALA A 102 -22.68 24.40 -71.64
CA ALA A 102 -23.54 23.25 -71.90
C ALA A 102 -22.71 21.97 -71.95
N ASN A 103 -23.32 20.83 -71.58
CA ASN A 103 -22.64 19.54 -71.55
C ASN A 103 -22.26 19.00 -72.93
N SER A 104 -22.91 19.45 -74.01
CA SER A 104 -22.58 19.00 -75.35
C SER A 104 -21.34 19.71 -75.89
N VAL A 105 -20.18 19.05 -75.78
CA VAL A 105 -18.89 19.59 -76.24
C VAL A 105 -18.53 18.96 -77.58
N ILE A 106 -18.42 19.79 -78.61
CA ILE A 106 -18.18 19.35 -80.00
C ILE A 106 -16.84 19.83 -80.57
N SER A 107 -16.19 20.78 -79.92
CA SER A 107 -14.85 21.24 -80.31
C SER A 107 -14.07 21.70 -79.08
N ALA A 108 -12.75 21.59 -79.17
CA ALA A 108 -11.83 22.05 -78.14
C ALA A 108 -10.57 22.59 -78.82
N CYS A 109 -10.02 23.68 -78.29
CA CYS A 109 -8.71 24.17 -78.72
C CYS A 109 -7.99 24.87 -77.55
N ARG A 110 -6.67 24.94 -77.65
CA ARG A 110 -5.83 25.71 -76.73
C ARG A 110 -5.38 26.99 -77.41
N ASP A 111 -5.54 28.13 -76.73
CA ASP A 111 -5.06 29.41 -77.24
C ASP A 111 -3.56 29.65 -76.94
N GLY A 112 -2.99 30.71 -77.49
CA GLY A 112 -1.59 31.07 -77.28
C GLY A 112 -1.25 31.50 -75.84
N ALA A 113 -2.25 31.84 -75.02
CA ALA A 113 -2.07 32.10 -73.59
C ALA A 113 -2.10 30.81 -72.75
N GLY A 114 -2.43 29.68 -73.37
CA GLY A 114 -2.55 28.37 -72.74
C GLY A 114 -3.90 28.11 -72.08
N ASP A 115 -4.91 28.95 -72.34
CA ASP A 115 -6.28 28.68 -71.93
C ASP A 115 -6.95 27.72 -72.92
N LEU A 116 -7.87 26.91 -72.41
CA LEU A 116 -8.63 25.96 -73.21
C LEU A 116 -10.00 26.54 -73.52
N TRP A 117 -10.41 26.45 -74.77
CA TRP A 117 -11.71 26.88 -75.26
C TRP A 117 -12.48 25.68 -75.74
N PHE A 118 -13.73 25.57 -75.29
CA PHE A 118 -14.62 24.46 -75.61
C PHE A 118 -15.86 25.01 -76.31
N GLY A 119 -16.10 24.56 -77.54
CA GLY A 119 -17.33 24.80 -78.26
C GLY A 119 -18.42 23.89 -77.72
N THR A 120 -19.46 24.50 -77.15
CA THR A 120 -20.59 23.81 -76.53
C THR A 120 -21.89 24.08 -77.30
N GLY A 121 -22.93 23.27 -77.06
CA GLY A 121 -24.26 23.52 -77.63
C GLY A 121 -24.91 24.85 -77.24
N ALA A 122 -24.41 25.56 -76.22
CA ALA A 122 -24.95 26.85 -75.76
C ALA A 122 -23.95 28.01 -75.94
N GLY A 123 -22.90 27.84 -76.76
CA GLY A 123 -21.85 28.85 -76.96
C GLY A 123 -20.47 28.32 -76.59
N VAL A 124 -19.54 29.21 -76.22
CA VAL A 124 -18.14 28.83 -75.95
C VAL A 124 -17.82 28.96 -74.46
N SER A 125 -17.15 27.95 -73.89
CA SER A 125 -16.63 27.98 -72.52
C SER A 125 -15.10 28.10 -72.52
N ARG A 126 -14.56 29.01 -71.71
CA ARG A 126 -13.11 29.17 -71.52
C ARG A 126 -12.70 28.61 -70.16
N LEU A 127 -11.82 27.62 -70.16
CA LEU A 127 -11.18 27.08 -68.97
C LEU A 127 -9.74 27.60 -68.89
N ARG A 128 -9.39 28.17 -67.74
CA ARG A 128 -8.01 28.49 -67.40
C ARG A 128 -7.42 27.35 -66.58
N PRO A 129 -6.53 26.49 -67.11
CA PRO A 129 -5.88 25.43 -66.35
C PRO A 129 -4.88 26.04 -65.36
N ARG A 130 -5.39 26.61 -64.27
CA ARG A 130 -4.57 27.01 -63.12
C ARG A 130 -4.27 25.77 -62.31
N GLN A 131 -2.99 25.47 -62.09
CA GLN A 131 -2.61 24.61 -60.97
C GLN A 131 -3.17 25.28 -59.72
N ARG A 132 -4.16 24.66 -59.08
CA ARG A 132 -4.61 25.14 -57.77
C ARG A 132 -3.39 25.07 -56.86
N PRO A 133 -2.98 26.17 -56.21
CA PRO A 133 -1.87 26.10 -55.28
C PRO A 133 -2.18 25.01 -54.27
N ALA A 134 -1.16 24.21 -53.95
CA ALA A 134 -1.29 23.16 -52.95
C ALA A 134 -1.85 23.80 -51.68
N ILE A 135 -3.05 23.36 -51.24
CA ILE A 135 -3.64 23.89 -50.02
C ILE A 135 -2.64 23.60 -48.89
N GLU A 136 -2.20 24.66 -48.22
CA GLU A 136 -1.39 24.51 -47.02
C GLU A 136 -2.27 23.94 -45.90
N PRO A 137 -1.79 22.93 -45.15
CA PRO A 137 -2.57 22.39 -44.06
C PRO A 137 -2.91 23.48 -43.03
N PRO A 138 -4.17 23.59 -42.61
CA PRO A 138 -4.61 24.72 -41.80
C PRO A 138 -4.02 24.64 -40.39
N LEU A 139 -3.89 25.82 -39.78
CA LEU A 139 -3.48 25.94 -38.39
C LEU A 139 -4.60 25.44 -37.46
N ALA A 140 -4.24 24.55 -36.54
CA ALA A 140 -5.13 24.17 -35.43
C ALA A 140 -5.13 25.25 -34.34
N LEU A 141 -6.30 25.54 -33.79
CA LEU A 141 -6.51 26.46 -32.68
C LEU A 141 -7.31 25.76 -31.59
N ILE A 142 -6.93 25.99 -30.34
CA ILE A 142 -7.69 25.55 -29.17
C ILE A 142 -8.77 26.59 -28.91
N GLU A 143 -10.04 26.21 -29.04
CA GLU A 143 -11.20 27.10 -28.92
C GLU A 143 -11.68 27.21 -27.47
N SER A 144 -11.76 26.07 -26.79
CA SER A 144 -12.25 26.03 -25.41
C SER A 144 -11.61 24.89 -24.64
N VAL A 145 -11.40 25.13 -23.35
CA VAL A 145 -10.89 24.14 -22.39
C VAL A 145 -11.88 24.08 -21.23
N SER A 146 -12.29 22.89 -20.84
CA SER A 146 -13.13 22.63 -19.66
C SER A 146 -12.39 21.71 -18.70
N ILE A 147 -12.21 22.16 -17.45
CA ILE A 147 -11.49 21.45 -16.40
C ILE A 147 -12.49 21.11 -15.29
N GLY A 148 -12.83 19.83 -15.13
CA GLY A 148 -13.83 19.38 -14.16
C GLY A 148 -15.20 20.00 -14.39
N GLY A 149 -15.60 20.15 -15.65
CA GLY A 149 -16.86 20.79 -16.06
C GLY A 149 -16.86 22.33 -15.99
N LYS A 150 -15.76 22.98 -15.58
CA LYS A 150 -15.67 24.44 -15.54
C LYS A 150 -14.82 24.99 -16.70
N PRO A 151 -15.28 26.00 -17.45
CA PRO A 151 -14.52 26.58 -18.54
C PRO A 151 -13.26 27.29 -18.00
N ALA A 152 -12.13 27.04 -18.66
CA ALA A 152 -10.86 27.72 -18.42
C ALA A 152 -10.71 28.91 -19.39
N PRO A 153 -9.97 29.96 -19.01
CA PRO A 153 -9.83 31.16 -19.83
C PRO A 153 -9.04 30.86 -21.11
N VAL A 154 -9.73 30.95 -22.26
CA VAL A 154 -9.19 30.83 -23.62
C VAL A 154 -9.82 31.96 -24.45
N PRO A 155 -9.07 32.63 -25.35
CA PRO A 155 -9.65 33.65 -26.24
C PRO A 155 -10.77 33.07 -27.11
N GLU A 156 -11.83 33.85 -27.36
CA GLU A 156 -13.00 33.40 -28.16
C GLU A 156 -12.63 32.97 -29.59
N LEU A 157 -11.60 33.59 -30.17
CA LEU A 157 -11.07 33.25 -31.50
C LEU A 157 -10.13 32.03 -31.48
N GLY A 158 -9.93 31.42 -30.32
CA GLY A 158 -8.98 30.35 -30.07
C GLY A 158 -7.52 30.81 -30.00
N THR A 159 -6.65 29.89 -29.59
CA THR A 159 -5.21 30.15 -29.44
C THR A 159 -4.36 28.96 -29.87
N ARG A 160 -3.12 29.25 -30.30
CA ARG A 160 -2.08 28.23 -30.53
C ARG A 160 -1.41 27.77 -29.24
N GLN A 161 -1.42 28.61 -28.21
CA GLN A 161 -0.78 28.32 -26.93
C GLN A 161 -1.78 28.62 -25.82
N ALA A 162 -2.17 27.58 -25.08
CA ALA A 162 -3.09 27.69 -23.96
C ALA A 162 -2.41 27.23 -22.65
N GLY A 163 -2.74 27.92 -21.55
CA GLY A 163 -2.18 27.64 -20.23
C GLY A 163 -0.89 28.42 -19.91
N PRO A 164 -0.17 28.04 -18.82
CA PRO A 164 -0.36 26.83 -18.04
C PRO A 164 -1.61 26.86 -17.16
N PHE A 165 -2.44 25.81 -17.26
CA PHE A 165 -3.60 25.65 -16.38
C PHE A 165 -3.27 24.79 -15.17
N ARG A 166 -3.83 25.13 -14.00
CA ARG A 166 -3.71 24.31 -12.79
C ARG A 166 -5.01 23.55 -12.55
N CYS A 167 -4.96 22.24 -12.67
CA CYS A 167 -6.13 21.40 -12.46
C CYS A 167 -6.34 21.14 -10.95
N PRO A 168 -7.59 21.07 -10.47
CA PRO A 168 -7.90 20.56 -9.14
C PRO A 168 -7.39 19.14 -8.91
N VAL A 169 -7.11 18.78 -7.65
CA VAL A 169 -6.75 17.41 -7.26
C VAL A 169 -7.93 16.49 -7.58
N GLY A 170 -7.68 15.37 -8.28
CA GLY A 170 -8.73 14.44 -8.66
C GLY A 170 -9.57 14.86 -9.87
N THR A 171 -9.07 15.77 -10.71
CA THR A 171 -9.73 16.07 -11.99
C THR A 171 -9.75 14.81 -12.86
N HIS A 172 -10.95 14.36 -13.26
CA HIS A 172 -11.14 13.18 -14.10
C HIS A 172 -11.77 13.49 -15.45
N ASP A 173 -12.21 14.74 -15.63
CA ASP A 173 -12.85 15.22 -16.84
C ASP A 173 -12.14 16.50 -17.31
N LEU A 174 -11.33 16.35 -18.36
CA LEU A 174 -10.66 17.44 -19.05
C LEU A 174 -11.07 17.38 -20.53
N GLU A 175 -11.94 18.30 -20.95
CA GLU A 175 -12.37 18.42 -22.33
C GLU A 175 -11.65 19.58 -23.01
N VAL A 176 -11.08 19.32 -24.18
CA VAL A 176 -10.44 20.34 -25.01
C VAL A 176 -11.07 20.31 -26.40
N ARG A 177 -11.58 21.46 -26.84
CA ARG A 177 -12.12 21.65 -28.19
C ARG A 177 -11.14 22.45 -29.03
N PHE A 178 -11.02 22.04 -30.28
CA PHE A 178 -10.11 22.63 -31.23
C PHE A 178 -10.69 22.59 -32.64
N ALA A 179 -10.32 23.58 -33.43
CA ALA A 179 -10.74 23.70 -34.81
C ALA A 179 -9.59 24.20 -35.69
N ALA A 180 -9.72 23.95 -36.98
CA ALA A 180 -8.87 24.53 -38.00
C ALA A 180 -9.75 24.96 -39.17
N VAL A 181 -9.45 26.11 -39.76
CA VAL A 181 -10.23 26.67 -40.86
C VAL A 181 -9.54 26.35 -42.17
N CYS A 182 -10.20 25.55 -43.02
CA CYS A 182 -9.76 25.29 -44.39
C CYS A 182 -10.86 25.72 -45.37
N LEU A 183 -10.61 26.80 -46.10
CA LEU A 183 -11.55 27.37 -47.08
C LEU A 183 -11.44 26.74 -48.47
N GLY A 184 -10.52 25.79 -48.66
CA GLY A 184 -10.29 25.11 -49.94
C GLY A 184 -11.05 23.78 -50.06
N GLY A 185 -11.98 23.71 -51.03
CA GLY A 185 -12.32 22.47 -51.74
C GLY A 185 -13.03 21.36 -50.97
N GLY A 186 -14.08 21.64 -50.18
CA GLY A 186 -14.98 20.61 -49.61
C GLY A 186 -14.30 19.51 -48.77
N HIS A 187 -13.00 19.67 -48.49
CA HIS A 187 -12.19 18.66 -47.85
C HIS A 187 -12.53 18.59 -46.37
N ARG A 188 -12.95 17.41 -45.93
CA ARG A 188 -13.20 17.16 -44.50
C ARG A 188 -11.87 17.00 -43.78
N LEU A 189 -11.52 17.99 -42.95
CA LEU A 189 -10.32 17.95 -42.12
C LEU A 189 -10.34 16.77 -41.14
N ARG A 190 -9.15 16.26 -40.85
CA ARG A 190 -8.92 15.29 -39.78
C ARG A 190 -7.95 15.90 -38.78
N TYR A 191 -8.09 15.52 -37.52
CA TYR A 191 -7.28 16.00 -36.43
C TYR A 191 -6.51 14.85 -35.79
N ARG A 192 -5.32 15.16 -35.30
CA ARG A 192 -4.56 14.30 -34.41
C ARG A 192 -4.16 15.07 -33.17
N TYR A 193 -4.09 14.35 -32.06
CA TYR A 193 -3.58 14.88 -30.81
C TYR A 193 -2.53 13.95 -30.21
N ALA A 194 -1.65 14.50 -29.38
CA ALA A 194 -0.64 13.78 -28.63
C ALA A 194 -0.53 14.38 -27.23
N LEU A 195 -0.41 13.53 -26.22
CA LEU A 195 -0.22 13.95 -24.83
C LEU A 195 1.22 13.66 -24.40
N GLY A 196 2.01 14.70 -24.17
CA GLY A 196 3.41 14.60 -23.78
C GLY A 196 4.34 15.48 -24.62
N GLY A 197 5.64 15.40 -24.33
CA GLY A 197 6.69 16.16 -25.01
C GLY A 197 6.94 15.75 -26.46
N GLU A 198 7.99 16.31 -27.07
CA GLU A 198 8.43 16.04 -28.45
C GLU A 198 8.91 14.58 -28.56
N GLY A 199 8.02 13.69 -29.01
CA GLY A 199 8.26 12.25 -29.08
C GLY A 199 7.06 11.39 -28.69
N ALA A 200 6.06 11.98 -28.01
CA ALA A 200 4.83 11.26 -27.70
C ALA A 200 4.08 10.85 -28.99
N PRO A 201 3.55 9.61 -29.05
CA PRO A 201 2.86 9.10 -30.23
C PRO A 201 1.57 9.89 -30.49
N TRP A 202 1.29 10.13 -31.77
CA TRP A 202 0.05 10.78 -32.20
C TRP A 202 -1.11 9.80 -32.21
N SER A 203 -2.30 10.28 -31.88
CA SER A 203 -3.55 9.56 -32.05
C SER A 203 -3.80 9.18 -33.52
N SER A 204 -4.74 8.26 -33.74
CA SER A 204 -5.32 8.04 -35.06
C SER A 204 -6.04 9.32 -35.56
N PRO A 205 -6.09 9.56 -36.88
CA PRO A 205 -6.83 10.69 -37.44
C PRO A 205 -8.33 10.60 -37.12
N ALA A 206 -8.86 11.60 -36.42
CA ALA A 206 -10.27 11.69 -36.06
C ALA A 206 -10.93 12.91 -36.70
N ARG A 207 -12.23 12.84 -36.97
CA ARG A 207 -13.00 14.00 -37.45
C ARG A 207 -13.49 14.90 -36.32
N ALA A 208 -13.51 14.40 -35.10
CA ALA A 208 -13.97 15.15 -33.93
C ALA A 208 -12.92 16.22 -33.56
N GLY A 209 -13.36 17.49 -33.54
CA GLY A 209 -12.58 18.62 -33.03
C GLY A 209 -12.57 18.71 -31.50
N ARG A 210 -12.58 17.56 -30.81
CA ARG A 210 -12.59 17.51 -29.35
C ARG A 210 -11.88 16.28 -28.83
N VAL A 211 -11.28 16.41 -27.65
CA VAL A 211 -10.68 15.29 -26.91
C VAL A 211 -11.10 15.37 -25.44
N HIS A 212 -11.44 14.20 -24.88
CA HIS A 212 -11.70 14.02 -23.46
C HIS A 212 -10.51 13.26 -22.86
N LEU A 213 -9.86 13.86 -21.87
CA LEU A 213 -8.73 13.30 -21.15
C LEU A 213 -9.19 12.98 -19.72
N GLY A 214 -9.19 11.70 -19.37
CA GLY A 214 -9.56 11.23 -18.03
C GLY A 214 -8.50 10.30 -17.44
N GLY A 215 -8.49 10.19 -16.11
CA GLY A 215 -7.62 9.25 -15.39
C GLY A 215 -6.12 9.56 -15.47
N LEU A 216 -5.73 10.82 -15.69
CA LEU A 216 -4.31 11.21 -15.75
C LEU A 216 -3.68 11.19 -14.36
N ALA A 217 -2.44 10.71 -14.29
CA ALA A 217 -1.65 10.74 -13.06
C ALA A 217 -1.26 12.18 -12.68
N PRO A 218 -0.86 12.45 -11.43
CA PRO A 218 -0.38 13.77 -11.05
C PRO A 218 0.98 14.08 -11.70
N ASP A 219 0.98 14.91 -12.75
CA ASP A 219 2.18 15.39 -13.42
C ASP A 219 1.92 16.69 -14.22
N ARG A 220 2.95 17.20 -14.89
CA ARG A 220 2.88 18.25 -15.91
C ARG A 220 2.66 17.62 -17.28
N TYR A 221 1.65 18.12 -18.00
CA TYR A 221 1.29 17.62 -19.32
C TYR A 221 1.29 18.73 -20.35
N VAL A 222 1.62 18.34 -21.58
CA VAL A 222 1.47 19.17 -22.78
C VAL A 222 0.61 18.41 -23.77
N LEU A 223 -0.58 18.93 -24.06
CA LEU A 223 -1.43 18.45 -25.14
C LEU A 223 -1.03 19.16 -26.43
N ARG A 224 -0.71 18.40 -27.47
CA ARG A 224 -0.38 18.89 -28.81
C ARG A 224 -1.48 18.47 -29.76
N VAL A 225 -1.96 19.38 -30.60
CA VAL A 225 -3.04 19.13 -31.56
C VAL A 225 -2.64 19.68 -32.92
N ARG A 226 -2.93 18.95 -33.99
CA ARG A 226 -2.70 19.40 -35.37
C ARG A 226 -3.84 18.97 -36.29
N ALA A 227 -4.08 19.76 -37.33
CA ALA A 227 -5.00 19.42 -38.41
C ALA A 227 -4.22 18.80 -39.58
N GLU A 228 -4.88 17.90 -40.30
CA GLU A 228 -4.33 17.14 -41.41
C GLU A 228 -5.30 17.18 -42.59
N LEU A 229 -4.76 17.48 -43.77
CA LEU A 229 -5.50 17.43 -45.03
C LEU A 229 -5.64 15.98 -45.53
N PRO A 230 -6.64 15.68 -46.38
CA PRO A 230 -6.67 14.42 -47.13
C PRO A 230 -5.34 14.24 -47.89
N GLY A 231 -4.65 13.11 -47.64
CA GLY A 231 -3.32 12.84 -48.22
C GLY A 231 -2.14 12.96 -47.24
N GLY A 232 -2.37 13.10 -45.94
CA GLY A 232 -1.31 12.93 -44.94
C GLY A 232 -0.56 14.20 -44.53
N ARG A 233 -0.83 15.33 -45.20
CA ARG A 233 -0.12 16.59 -44.96
C ARG A 233 -0.66 17.26 -43.70
N ALA A 234 0.17 17.32 -42.66
CA ALA A 234 -0.16 17.91 -41.37
C ALA A 234 0.27 19.39 -41.30
N GLY A 235 -0.54 20.20 -40.61
CA GLY A 235 -0.28 21.61 -40.36
C GLY A 235 0.47 21.88 -39.06
N PRO A 236 0.70 23.17 -38.77
CA PRO A 236 1.31 23.58 -37.51
C PRO A 236 0.47 23.15 -36.31
N GLU A 237 1.13 22.81 -35.21
CA GLU A 237 0.48 22.33 -33.99
C GLU A 237 0.10 23.46 -33.01
N ALA A 238 -1.02 23.28 -32.33
CA ALA A 238 -1.39 24.02 -31.12
C ALA A 238 -0.96 23.24 -29.87
N ARG A 239 -0.52 23.96 -28.84
CA ARG A 239 0.00 23.42 -27.58
C ARG A 239 -0.82 23.93 -26.40
N MET A 240 -1.23 23.04 -25.51
CA MET A 240 -1.86 23.36 -24.25
C MET A 240 -1.06 22.75 -23.10
N SER A 241 -0.67 23.58 -22.14
CA SER A 241 0.04 23.12 -20.93
C SER A 241 -0.88 23.11 -19.72
N PHE A 242 -0.82 22.05 -18.92
CA PHE A 242 -1.55 21.95 -17.66
C PHE A 242 -0.83 21.09 -16.62
N PHE A 243 -1.15 21.31 -15.36
CA PHE A 243 -0.52 20.63 -14.23
C PHE A 243 -1.57 20.04 -13.28
N ILE A 244 -1.42 18.75 -12.96
CA ILE A 244 -2.23 18.02 -11.99
C ILE A 244 -1.41 17.84 -10.71
N PRO A 245 -1.74 18.53 -9.60
CA PRO A 245 -0.98 18.42 -8.36
C PRO A 245 -1.14 17.05 -7.68
N PRO A 246 -0.09 16.52 -7.04
CA PRO A 246 -0.19 15.27 -6.28
C PRO A 246 -1.11 15.43 -5.06
N PRO A 247 -1.84 14.35 -4.70
CA PRO A 247 -2.74 14.35 -3.55
C PRO A 247 -1.99 14.59 -2.24
N LEU A 248 -2.69 15.12 -1.24
CA LEU A 248 -2.08 15.57 0.02
C LEU A 248 -1.35 14.44 0.77
N TRP A 249 -1.90 13.23 0.77
CA TRP A 249 -1.31 12.08 1.47
C TRP A 249 0.00 11.55 0.88
N ARG A 250 0.32 11.94 -0.37
CA ARG A 250 1.61 11.62 -1.00
C ARG A 250 2.68 12.69 -0.73
N ARG A 251 2.33 13.80 -0.08
CA ARG A 251 3.30 14.86 0.23
C ARG A 251 4.10 14.50 1.47
N TRP A 252 5.41 14.78 1.43
CA TRP A 252 6.35 14.42 2.50
C TRP A 252 5.91 14.96 3.88
N TRP A 253 5.43 16.20 3.96
CA TRP A 253 5.02 16.81 5.22
C TRP A 253 3.82 16.09 5.87
N PHE A 254 2.92 15.53 5.06
CA PHE A 254 1.76 14.79 5.56
C PHE A 254 2.19 13.43 6.13
N GLN A 255 3.09 12.75 5.43
CA GLN A 255 3.69 11.50 5.89
C GLN A 255 4.51 11.70 7.18
N SER A 256 5.30 12.77 7.25
CA SER A 256 6.02 13.16 8.47
C SER A 256 5.06 13.47 9.63
N GLY A 257 3.94 14.14 9.35
CA GLY A 257 2.91 14.42 10.35
C GLY A 257 2.28 13.15 10.93
N ILE A 258 1.95 12.17 10.09
CA ILE A 258 1.46 10.86 10.54
C ILE A 258 2.50 10.14 11.39
N LEU A 259 3.75 10.10 10.94
CA LEU A 259 4.84 9.45 11.69
C LEU A 259 5.02 10.09 13.07
N LEU A 260 4.99 11.42 13.16
CA LEU A 260 5.07 12.14 14.42
C LEU A 260 3.90 11.78 15.36
N LEU A 261 2.69 11.66 14.82
CA LEU A 261 1.50 11.30 15.59
C LEU A 261 1.60 9.88 16.16
N VAL A 262 2.12 8.94 15.37
CA VAL A 262 2.40 7.56 15.80
C VAL A 262 3.48 7.53 16.88
N LEU A 263 4.58 8.26 16.69
CA LEU A 263 5.66 8.35 17.69
C LEU A 263 5.17 8.97 19.01
N MET A 264 4.33 10.00 18.93
CA MET A 264 3.74 10.65 20.11
C MET A 264 2.79 9.69 20.85
N GLY A 265 2.01 8.90 20.12
CA GLY A 265 1.17 7.84 20.69
C GLY A 265 1.98 6.75 21.38
N ALA A 266 3.03 6.25 20.73
CA ALA A 266 3.95 5.25 21.30
C ALA A 266 4.66 5.78 22.55
N TRP A 267 5.12 7.03 22.52
CA TRP A 267 5.73 7.69 23.67
C TRP A 267 4.75 7.83 24.84
N GLN A 268 3.51 8.24 24.58
CA GLN A 268 2.50 8.38 25.62
C GLN A 268 2.12 7.02 26.22
N TRP A 269 2.02 5.97 25.40
CA TRP A 269 1.79 4.61 25.87
C TRP A 269 2.93 4.13 26.76
N HIS A 270 4.19 4.28 26.32
CA HIS A 270 5.37 3.95 27.11
C HIS A 270 5.39 4.70 28.45
N ARG A 271 5.15 6.02 28.42
CA ARG A 271 5.08 6.85 29.62
C ARG A 271 4.00 6.38 30.60
N SER A 272 2.83 6.00 30.07
CA SER A 272 1.72 5.50 30.89
C SER A 272 2.02 4.15 31.51
N ARG A 273 2.68 3.26 30.75
CA ARG A 273 3.14 1.95 31.25
C ARG A 273 4.14 2.11 32.38
N VAL A 274 5.15 2.98 32.22
CA VAL A 274 6.15 3.24 33.27
C VAL A 274 5.51 3.80 34.53
N ARG A 275 4.56 4.74 34.40
CA ARG A 275 3.82 5.29 35.55
C ARG A 275 3.08 4.21 36.33
N ARG A 276 2.37 3.29 35.65
CA ARG A 276 1.65 2.18 36.29
C ARG A 276 2.59 1.25 37.06
N LEU A 277 3.76 0.93 36.49
CA LEU A 277 4.73 0.07 37.15
C LEU A 277 5.26 0.70 38.45
N VAL A 278 5.58 2.00 38.43
CA VAL A 278 6.06 2.73 39.62
C VAL A 278 4.98 2.84 40.70
N GLU A 279 3.72 3.03 40.30
CA GLU A 279 2.60 3.14 41.24
C GLU A 279 2.34 1.83 42.00
N VAL A 280 2.35 0.69 41.30
CA VAL A 280 2.21 -0.64 41.91
C VAL A 280 3.33 -0.89 42.94
N GLN A 281 4.56 -0.47 42.66
CA GLN A 281 5.67 -0.64 43.58
C GLN A 281 5.50 0.19 44.86
N ARG A 282 5.09 1.46 44.74
CA ARG A 282 4.84 2.34 45.91
C ARG A 282 3.72 1.85 46.81
N VAL A 283 2.68 1.25 46.23
CA VAL A 283 1.57 0.67 47.02
C VAL A 283 2.07 -0.49 47.87
N ARG A 284 2.96 -1.35 47.35
CA ARG A 284 3.53 -2.46 48.13
C ARG A 284 4.40 -1.98 49.28
N GLU A 285 5.28 -1.01 49.02
CA GLU A 285 6.14 -0.41 50.05
C GLU A 285 5.31 0.22 51.18
N ARG A 286 4.25 0.95 50.83
CA ARG A 286 3.36 1.58 51.82
C ARG A 286 2.60 0.54 52.65
N ILE A 287 2.01 -0.48 52.02
CA ILE A 287 1.26 -1.53 52.74
C ILE A 287 2.19 -2.26 53.72
N ALA A 288 3.43 -2.56 53.34
CA ALA A 288 4.37 -3.26 54.23
C ALA A 288 4.73 -2.42 55.47
N SER A 289 4.94 -1.11 55.32
CA SER A 289 5.22 -0.20 56.46
C SER A 289 3.99 -0.01 57.34
N ASP A 290 2.85 0.35 56.75
CA ASP A 290 1.62 0.67 57.48
C ASP A 290 1.11 -0.56 58.27
N LEU A 291 1.21 -1.76 57.68
CA LEU A 291 0.83 -3.01 58.34
C LEU A 291 1.72 -3.30 59.56
N HIS A 292 3.03 -2.99 59.48
CA HIS A 292 3.96 -3.23 60.57
C HIS A 292 3.77 -2.23 61.72
N ASP A 293 3.58 -0.96 61.39
CA ASP A 293 3.58 0.12 62.38
C ASP A 293 2.27 0.16 63.19
N GLU A 294 1.10 0.06 62.54
CA GLU A 294 -0.19 0.20 63.23
C GLU A 294 -0.65 -1.07 63.94
N LEU A 295 -0.52 -2.25 63.29
CA LEU A 295 -0.91 -3.51 63.91
C LEU A 295 0.10 -3.94 64.98
N GLY A 296 1.40 -3.74 64.74
CA GLY A 296 2.45 -4.06 65.71
C GLY A 296 2.28 -3.28 67.00
N LEU A 297 2.00 -1.98 66.91
CA LEU A 297 1.75 -1.12 68.09
C LEU A 297 0.49 -1.54 68.85
N SER A 298 -0.63 -1.74 68.14
CA SER A 298 -1.93 -2.04 68.76
C SER A 298 -1.91 -3.41 69.46
N LEU A 299 -1.31 -4.42 68.83
CA LEU A 299 -1.19 -5.75 69.42
C LEU A 299 -0.17 -5.80 70.56
N SER A 300 0.92 -5.02 70.47
CA SER A 300 1.88 -4.90 71.58
C SER A 300 1.21 -4.26 72.80
N GLN A 301 0.38 -3.24 72.60
CA GLN A 301 -0.42 -2.65 73.68
C GLN A 301 -1.37 -3.67 74.30
N ILE A 302 -2.09 -4.45 73.50
CA ILE A 302 -2.96 -5.52 74.00
C ILE A 302 -2.16 -6.54 74.79
N SER A 303 -1.00 -6.99 74.29
CA SER A 303 -0.15 -7.95 75.00
C SER A 303 0.34 -7.41 76.35
N ILE A 304 0.73 -6.14 76.42
CA ILE A 304 1.20 -5.51 77.68
C ILE A 304 0.04 -5.34 78.66
N LEU A 305 -1.10 -4.82 78.20
CA LEU A 305 -2.28 -4.62 79.04
C LEU A 305 -2.85 -5.94 79.57
N SER A 306 -2.86 -6.99 78.74
CA SER A 306 -3.24 -8.32 79.16
C SER A 306 -2.26 -8.90 80.17
N GLU A 307 -0.95 -8.71 80.00
CA GLU A 307 0.07 -9.19 80.95
C GLU A 307 -0.01 -8.45 82.30
N VAL A 308 -0.22 -7.13 82.28
CA VAL A 308 -0.44 -6.32 83.48
C VAL A 308 -1.72 -6.73 84.18
N ALA A 309 -2.83 -6.86 83.45
CA ALA A 309 -4.11 -7.32 84.00
C ALA A 309 -4.03 -8.74 84.56
N ARG A 310 -3.23 -9.62 83.93
CA ARG A 310 -2.98 -10.99 84.41
C ARG A 310 -2.28 -11.00 85.76
N ARG A 311 -1.21 -10.22 85.91
CA ARG A 311 -0.49 -10.07 87.20
C ARG A 311 -1.40 -9.50 88.29
N ASP A 312 -2.19 -8.49 87.95
CA ASP A 312 -3.19 -7.87 88.83
C ASP A 312 -4.30 -8.86 89.26
N ALA A 313 -4.71 -9.77 88.38
CA ALA A 313 -5.70 -10.81 88.65
C ALA A 313 -5.12 -11.93 89.51
N GLU A 314 -3.88 -12.33 89.26
CA GLU A 314 -3.13 -13.32 90.06
C GLU A 314 -2.92 -12.81 91.50
N GLU A 315 -2.56 -11.53 91.68
CA GLU A 315 -2.44 -10.91 93.00
C GLU A 315 -3.78 -10.83 93.76
N ARG A 316 -4.90 -10.75 93.05
CA ARG A 316 -6.26 -10.69 93.63
C ARG A 316 -6.95 -12.06 93.74
N GLY A 317 -6.28 -13.15 93.35
CA GLY A 317 -6.83 -14.51 93.39
C GLY A 317 -7.98 -14.77 92.41
N ALA A 318 -8.10 -13.97 91.35
CA ALA A 318 -9.08 -14.16 90.28
C ALA A 318 -8.50 -15.05 89.16
N SER A 319 -9.37 -15.68 88.35
CA SER A 319 -8.94 -16.51 87.22
C SER A 319 -8.18 -15.65 86.20
N SER A 320 -6.91 -16.01 85.96
CA SER A 320 -6.01 -15.29 85.04
C SER A 320 -5.89 -15.97 83.67
N GLU A 321 -6.55 -17.13 83.47
CA GLU A 321 -6.47 -17.95 82.27
C GLU A 321 -6.95 -17.22 81.00
N GLU A 322 -8.07 -16.49 81.09
CA GLU A 322 -8.63 -15.74 79.96
C GLU A 322 -7.74 -14.57 79.53
N LEU A 323 -7.07 -13.92 80.48
CA LEU A 323 -6.11 -12.84 80.24
C LEU A 323 -4.79 -13.37 79.68
N GLY A 324 -4.36 -14.55 80.14
CA GLY A 324 -3.26 -15.30 79.55
C GLY A 324 -3.52 -15.62 78.09
N LEU A 325 -4.71 -16.13 77.76
CA LEU A 325 -5.11 -16.45 76.39
C LEU A 325 -5.12 -15.20 75.48
N ILE A 326 -5.58 -14.04 75.97
CA ILE A 326 -5.53 -12.79 75.19
C ILE A 326 -4.08 -12.34 74.96
N GLY A 327 -3.23 -12.42 75.99
CA GLY A 327 -1.81 -12.08 75.87
C GLY A 327 -1.04 -12.99 74.91
N GLU A 328 -1.33 -14.28 74.93
CA GLU A 328 -0.76 -15.27 74.00
C GLU A 328 -1.27 -15.07 72.57
N THR A 329 -2.58 -14.83 72.41
CA THR A 329 -3.18 -14.56 71.10
C THR A 329 -2.60 -13.27 70.50
N ALA A 330 -2.40 -12.23 71.31
CA ALA A 330 -1.77 -10.99 70.87
C ALA A 330 -0.32 -11.20 70.43
N ARG A 331 0.49 -11.95 71.21
CA ARG A 331 1.87 -12.32 70.83
C ARG A 331 1.93 -13.10 69.52
N SER A 332 1.06 -14.10 69.35
CA SER A 332 0.97 -14.88 68.11
C SER A 332 0.60 -14.01 66.89
N LEU A 333 -0.29 -13.02 67.07
CA LEU A 333 -0.65 -12.06 66.02
C LEU A 333 0.50 -11.07 65.71
N ILE A 334 1.29 -10.65 66.71
CA ILE A 334 2.50 -9.83 66.48
C ILE A 334 3.49 -10.59 65.62
N ASP A 335 3.73 -11.86 65.92
CA ASP A 335 4.65 -12.69 65.13
C ASP A 335 4.14 -12.90 63.70
N ALA A 336 2.84 -13.18 63.54
CA ALA A 336 2.22 -13.37 62.23
C ALA A 336 2.26 -12.08 61.39
N THR A 337 2.04 -10.90 61.98
CA THR A 337 2.11 -9.60 61.29
C THR A 337 3.54 -9.23 60.93
N SER A 338 4.52 -9.50 61.80
CA SER A 338 5.95 -9.37 61.50
C SER A 338 6.39 -10.28 60.34
N ASP A 339 5.92 -11.52 60.30
CA ASP A 339 6.17 -12.46 59.21
C ASP A 339 5.53 -11.98 57.90
N MET A 340 4.32 -11.41 57.94
CA MET A 340 3.67 -10.84 56.75
C MET A 340 4.35 -9.57 56.24
N ALA A 341 4.72 -8.64 57.13
CA ALA A 341 5.41 -7.39 56.75
C ALA A 341 6.73 -7.71 56.03
N TRP A 342 7.51 -8.65 56.56
CA TRP A 342 8.74 -9.11 55.92
C TRP A 342 8.48 -9.86 54.60
N ALA A 343 7.37 -10.60 54.50
CA ALA A 343 6.97 -11.22 53.25
C ALA A 343 6.47 -10.22 52.20
N LEU A 344 6.07 -9.01 52.57
CA LEU A 344 5.61 -7.96 51.65
C LEU A 344 6.71 -6.95 51.26
N ASP A 345 7.82 -6.91 52.00
CA ASP A 345 8.97 -6.03 51.76
C ASP A 345 9.74 -6.42 50.46
N PRO A 346 9.72 -5.57 49.41
CA PRO A 346 10.42 -5.85 48.15
C PRO A 346 11.95 -5.91 48.28
N SER A 347 12.54 -5.27 49.29
CA SER A 347 14.00 -5.30 49.53
C SER A 347 14.50 -6.70 49.93
N LYS A 348 13.58 -7.61 50.27
CA LYS A 348 13.86 -8.98 50.69
C LYS A 348 13.57 -10.00 49.59
N ASP A 349 13.34 -9.61 48.34
CA ASP A 349 12.99 -10.50 47.19
C ASP A 349 14.17 -11.36 46.69
N ASN A 350 14.92 -11.94 47.62
CA ASN A 350 16.01 -12.89 47.40
C ASN A 350 15.99 -14.01 48.47
N LEU A 351 16.53 -15.16 48.10
CA LEU A 351 16.64 -16.35 48.97
C LEU A 351 17.57 -16.10 50.17
N GLY A 352 18.61 -15.27 50.01
CA GLY A 352 19.52 -14.92 51.11
C GLY A 352 18.82 -14.32 52.32
N SER A 353 17.75 -13.54 52.10
CA SER A 353 16.94 -12.97 53.17
C SER A 353 16.20 -14.06 53.96
N VAL A 354 15.69 -15.11 53.28
CA VAL A 354 14.96 -16.23 53.90
C VAL A 354 15.91 -17.05 54.76
N LEU A 355 17.07 -17.39 54.21
CA LEU A 355 18.10 -18.14 54.90
C LEU A 355 18.59 -17.38 56.15
N SER A 356 18.78 -16.07 56.04
CA SER A 356 19.18 -15.23 57.18
C SER A 356 18.12 -15.18 58.27
N ARG A 357 16.83 -15.11 57.90
CA ARG A 357 15.71 -15.07 58.85
C ARG A 357 15.53 -16.42 59.55
N VAL A 358 15.58 -17.53 58.81
CA VAL A 358 15.49 -18.88 59.36
C VAL A 358 16.67 -19.18 60.27
N ARG A 359 17.91 -18.82 59.87
CA ARG A 359 19.10 -19.01 60.71
C ARG A 359 18.98 -18.27 62.05
N ARG A 360 18.47 -17.03 62.03
CA ARG A 360 18.24 -16.26 63.27
C ARG A 360 17.17 -16.92 64.14
N LEU A 361 16.02 -17.24 63.55
CA LEU A 361 14.92 -17.89 64.25
C LEU A 361 15.34 -19.23 64.87
N ALA A 362 16.03 -20.07 64.09
CA ALA A 362 16.54 -21.35 64.55
C ALA A 362 17.54 -21.18 65.68
N GLY A 363 18.47 -20.21 65.56
CA GLY A 363 19.45 -19.90 66.59
C GLY A 363 18.81 -19.49 67.91
N ASP A 364 17.89 -18.51 67.87
CA ASP A 364 17.23 -17.97 69.05
C ASP A 364 16.44 -19.06 69.82
N ILE A 365 15.74 -19.94 69.09
CA ILE A 365 14.93 -21.01 69.71
C ILE A 365 15.81 -22.17 70.20
N CYS A 366 16.82 -22.59 69.44
CA CYS A 366 17.70 -23.70 69.83
C CYS A 366 18.59 -23.34 71.03
N GLU A 367 19.09 -22.10 71.11
CA GLU A 367 19.85 -21.62 72.27
C GLU A 367 19.00 -21.65 73.55
N GLY A 368 17.73 -21.24 73.46
CA GLY A 368 16.79 -21.29 74.58
C GLY A 368 16.44 -22.72 75.04
N ALA A 369 16.56 -23.71 74.14
CA ALA A 369 16.26 -25.12 74.42
C ALA A 369 17.51 -25.97 74.74
N GLY A 370 18.73 -25.41 74.62
CA GLY A 370 19.98 -26.14 74.85
C GLY A 370 20.36 -27.13 73.74
N VAL A 371 19.86 -26.94 72.52
CA VAL A 371 20.06 -27.84 71.36
C VAL A 371 21.15 -27.28 70.44
N HIS A 372 22.03 -28.14 69.92
CA HIS A 372 23.07 -27.71 68.98
C HIS A 372 22.49 -27.49 67.57
N LEU A 373 22.73 -26.33 66.96
CA LEU A 373 22.29 -26.01 65.61
C LEU A 373 23.48 -26.01 64.63
N ASP A 374 23.46 -26.91 63.65
CA ASP A 374 24.39 -26.92 62.51
C ASP A 374 23.72 -26.36 61.26
N VAL A 375 24.38 -25.43 60.56
CA VAL A 375 23.83 -24.69 59.42
C VAL A 375 24.73 -24.86 58.21
N GLN A 376 24.27 -25.65 57.25
CA GLN A 376 24.98 -26.02 56.02
C GLN A 376 24.32 -25.37 54.81
N VAL A 377 24.85 -24.26 54.33
CA VAL A 377 24.29 -23.52 53.18
C VAL A 377 25.31 -23.51 52.05
N GLU A 378 24.90 -23.94 50.85
CA GLU A 378 25.72 -23.87 49.65
C GLU A 378 25.98 -22.41 49.21
N ASP A 379 27.22 -22.11 48.82
CA ASP A 379 27.61 -20.79 48.34
C ASP A 379 26.86 -20.41 47.04
N GLY A 380 26.49 -19.13 46.91
CA GLY A 380 25.79 -18.61 45.72
C GLY A 380 24.26 -18.75 45.72
N LEU A 381 23.67 -19.28 46.80
CA LEU A 381 22.21 -19.31 46.98
C LEU A 381 21.60 -17.92 47.29
N GLN A 382 22.40 -16.95 47.72
CA GLN A 382 21.92 -15.68 48.27
C GLN A 382 21.24 -14.76 47.25
N ASP A 383 21.68 -14.79 45.98
CA ASP A 383 21.23 -13.89 44.92
C ASP A 383 20.01 -14.40 44.13
N ILE A 384 19.48 -15.56 44.50
CA ILE A 384 18.33 -16.15 43.81
C ILE A 384 17.08 -15.34 44.14
N SER A 385 16.48 -14.68 43.15
CA SER A 385 15.24 -13.93 43.34
C SER A 385 14.04 -14.88 43.46
N LEU A 386 13.24 -14.67 44.51
CA LEU A 386 12.06 -15.47 44.80
C LEU A 386 10.82 -14.57 44.90
N PRO A 387 9.67 -14.98 44.32
CA PRO A 387 8.42 -14.28 44.52
C PRO A 387 8.05 -14.20 46.01
N SER A 388 7.41 -13.09 46.41
CA SER A 388 7.00 -12.82 47.80
C SER A 388 6.12 -13.93 48.40
N GLU A 389 5.25 -14.52 47.60
CA GLU A 389 4.38 -15.63 48.03
C GLU A 389 5.17 -16.90 48.33
N VAL A 390 6.11 -17.26 47.44
CA VAL A 390 7.00 -18.43 47.61
C VAL A 390 7.85 -18.26 48.86
N ARG A 391 8.43 -17.08 49.08
CA ARG A 391 9.21 -16.75 50.29
C ARG A 391 8.40 -16.96 51.57
N ARG A 392 7.16 -16.48 51.60
CA ARG A 392 6.28 -16.61 52.76
C ARG A 392 5.99 -18.07 53.09
N HIS A 393 5.59 -18.84 52.08
CA HIS A 393 5.31 -20.27 52.25
C HIS A 393 6.54 -21.03 52.73
N LEU A 394 7.71 -20.70 52.18
CA LEU A 394 8.97 -21.32 52.56
C LEU A 394 9.38 -21.04 54.01
N LEU A 395 9.34 -19.78 54.44
CA LEU A 395 9.62 -19.41 55.83
C LEU A 395 8.70 -20.17 56.80
N LEU A 396 7.41 -20.23 56.47
CA LEU A 396 6.40 -20.89 57.32
C LEU A 396 6.57 -22.41 57.39
N ILE A 397 7.03 -23.06 56.32
CA ILE A 397 7.33 -24.50 56.35
C ILE A 397 8.56 -24.77 57.22
N LEU A 398 9.63 -23.99 57.05
CA LEU A 398 10.88 -24.16 57.81
C LEU A 398 10.68 -23.85 59.31
N LYS A 399 9.91 -22.80 59.63
CA LYS A 399 9.52 -22.47 61.01
C LYS A 399 8.75 -23.59 61.67
N GLU A 400 7.77 -24.17 60.96
CA GLU A 400 6.98 -25.30 61.46
C GLU A 400 7.84 -26.55 61.66
N ALA A 401 8.77 -26.85 60.74
CA ALA A 401 9.68 -27.99 60.86
C ALA A 401 10.58 -27.89 62.10
N ILE A 402 11.20 -26.72 62.34
CA ILE A 402 12.04 -26.47 63.53
C ILE A 402 11.22 -26.57 64.81
N HIS A 403 10.02 -25.98 64.83
CA HIS A 403 9.15 -26.00 66.00
C HIS A 403 8.68 -27.43 66.32
N ASN A 404 8.36 -28.24 65.30
CA ASN A 404 7.96 -29.63 65.49
C ASN A 404 9.11 -30.49 66.02
N ALA A 405 10.34 -30.30 65.51
CA ALA A 405 11.52 -30.98 66.01
C ALA A 405 11.70 -30.73 67.53
N LEU A 406 11.63 -29.47 67.96
CA LEU A 406 11.84 -29.10 69.36
C LEU A 406 10.70 -29.53 70.29
N ARG A 407 9.45 -29.41 69.83
CA ARG A 407 8.27 -29.72 70.66
C ARG A 407 8.01 -31.22 70.82
N HIS A 408 8.35 -32.01 69.79
CA HIS A 408 7.96 -33.42 69.72
C HIS A 408 9.14 -34.39 69.63
N GLY A 409 10.31 -33.95 69.17
CA GLY A 409 11.47 -34.81 68.96
C GLY A 409 12.48 -34.85 70.11
N HIS A 410 12.51 -33.85 71.00
CA HIS A 410 13.56 -33.70 72.03
C HIS A 410 15.01 -33.90 71.50
N PRO A 411 15.41 -33.22 70.40
CA PRO A 411 16.69 -33.49 69.75
C PRO A 411 17.86 -32.95 70.57
N SER A 412 19.03 -33.55 70.37
CA SER A 412 20.31 -33.03 70.84
C SER A 412 20.96 -32.10 69.79
N THR A 413 20.69 -32.36 68.51
CA THR A 413 21.20 -31.61 67.37
C THR A 413 20.12 -31.41 66.29
N ILE A 414 20.04 -30.19 65.75
CA ILE A 414 19.24 -29.87 64.55
C ILE A 414 20.20 -29.40 63.44
N VAL A 415 20.08 -30.00 62.26
CA VAL A 415 20.85 -29.65 61.07
C VAL A 415 19.93 -28.98 60.06
N PHE A 416 20.25 -27.73 59.70
CA PHE A 416 19.62 -27.01 58.61
C PHE A 416 20.51 -27.06 57.37
N ARG A 417 20.01 -27.64 56.28
CA ARG A 417 20.75 -27.72 55.00
C ARG A 417 20.00 -27.00 53.88
N ALA A 418 20.73 -26.24 53.07
CA ALA A 418 20.21 -25.60 51.86
C ALA A 418 21.16 -25.84 50.68
N THR A 419 20.67 -26.49 49.63
CA THR A 419 21.45 -26.85 48.43
C THR A 419 20.66 -26.60 47.15
N ARG A 420 21.36 -26.48 46.04
CA ARG A 420 20.77 -26.35 44.70
C ARG A 420 21.26 -27.46 43.80
N HIS A 421 20.36 -28.32 43.35
CA HIS A 421 20.67 -29.40 42.42
C HIS A 421 19.77 -29.35 41.18
N ALA A 422 20.36 -29.36 39.99
CA ALA A 422 19.65 -29.43 38.69
C ALA A 422 18.50 -28.42 38.50
N GLY A 423 18.61 -27.21 39.06
CA GLY A 423 17.57 -26.17 38.97
C GLY A 423 16.46 -26.30 40.02
N VAL A 424 16.58 -27.22 40.98
CA VAL A 424 15.71 -27.34 42.14
C VAL A 424 16.47 -26.84 43.37
N LEU A 425 15.82 -25.97 44.15
CA LEU A 425 16.25 -25.58 45.48
C LEU A 425 15.73 -26.61 46.47
N GLN A 426 16.63 -27.23 47.22
CA GLN A 426 16.31 -28.19 48.25
C GLN A 426 16.74 -27.63 49.60
N MET A 427 15.83 -27.57 50.56
CA MET A 427 16.15 -27.20 51.93
C MET A 427 15.60 -28.25 52.87
N SER A 428 16.41 -28.67 53.84
CA SER A 428 16.02 -29.67 54.81
C SER A 428 16.30 -29.22 56.24
N VAL A 429 15.41 -29.64 57.14
CA VAL A 429 15.59 -29.57 58.60
C VAL A 429 15.64 -31.02 59.08
N GLU A 430 16.76 -31.40 59.67
CA GLU A 430 17.01 -32.75 60.20
C GLU A 430 17.24 -32.65 61.71
N ASP A 431 16.57 -33.49 62.49
CA ASP A 431 16.74 -33.61 63.92
C ASP A 431 17.12 -35.06 64.29
N ASP A 432 17.89 -35.23 65.37
CA ASP A 432 18.34 -36.53 65.89
C ASP A 432 17.47 -37.05 67.05
N GLY A 433 16.22 -36.59 67.12
CA GLY A 433 15.33 -36.84 68.24
C GLY A 433 14.64 -38.21 68.25
N ASP A 434 13.58 -38.30 69.04
CA ASP A 434 12.78 -39.52 69.28
C ASP A 434 12.15 -40.09 68.00
N GLY A 435 11.96 -39.26 66.97
CA GLY A 435 11.29 -39.64 65.71
C GLY A 435 9.88 -40.22 65.92
N PHE A 436 9.22 -40.60 64.83
CA PHE A 436 7.90 -41.21 64.87
C PHE A 436 7.66 -42.13 63.68
N ASP A 437 6.67 -43.01 63.79
CA ASP A 437 6.21 -43.83 62.67
C ASP A 437 5.15 -43.05 61.87
N PRO A 438 5.48 -42.58 60.65
CA PRO A 438 4.54 -41.82 59.82
C PRO A 438 3.33 -42.64 59.34
N THR A 439 3.35 -43.97 59.48
CA THR A 439 2.25 -44.86 59.05
C THR A 439 1.29 -45.27 60.17
N SER A 440 1.59 -44.90 61.42
CA SER A 440 0.75 -45.25 62.58
C SER A 440 -0.60 -44.51 62.58
N ALA A 441 -1.68 -45.20 62.97
CA ALA A 441 -3.03 -44.63 63.01
C ALA A 441 -3.16 -43.49 64.04
N GLU A 442 -2.35 -43.52 65.12
CA GLU A 442 -2.31 -42.48 66.14
C GLU A 442 -1.72 -41.16 65.63
N VAL A 443 -0.73 -41.20 64.73
CA VAL A 443 -0.18 -40.00 64.09
C VAL A 443 -1.15 -39.42 63.05
N ARG A 444 -1.91 -40.27 62.35
CA ARG A 444 -2.97 -39.85 61.41
C ARG A 444 -4.19 -39.23 62.11
N GLU A 445 -4.55 -39.70 63.30
CA GLU A 445 -5.62 -39.09 64.12
C GLU A 445 -5.14 -37.87 64.90
N ARG A 446 -3.86 -37.84 65.32
CA ARG A 446 -3.18 -36.66 65.88
C ARG A 446 -2.54 -35.77 64.80
N GLU A 447 -2.94 -35.88 63.54
CA GLU A 447 -2.55 -34.95 62.48
C GLU A 447 -3.07 -33.54 62.86
N GLY A 448 -2.33 -32.88 63.74
CA GLY A 448 -2.45 -31.46 63.95
C GLY A 448 -2.24 -30.78 62.61
N HIS A 449 -2.80 -29.58 62.47
CA HIS A 449 -2.76 -28.80 61.24
C HIS A 449 -1.35 -28.52 60.66
N GLY A 450 -0.27 -28.90 61.36
CA GLY A 450 1.13 -28.70 60.99
C GLY A 450 1.57 -29.46 59.72
N LEU A 451 1.54 -30.80 59.71
CA LEU A 451 2.08 -31.62 58.59
C LEU A 451 1.30 -31.39 57.28
N ALA A 452 -0.03 -31.50 57.32
CA ALA A 452 -0.90 -31.18 56.18
C ALA A 452 -0.86 -29.69 55.79
N GLY A 453 -0.46 -28.83 56.72
CA GLY A 453 -0.18 -27.41 56.46
C GLY A 453 1.10 -27.21 55.65
N MET A 454 2.16 -27.94 55.98
CA MET A 454 3.43 -27.89 55.24
C MET A 454 3.27 -28.36 53.80
N THR A 455 2.54 -29.46 53.55
CA THR A 455 2.29 -29.97 52.20
C THR A 455 1.53 -28.99 51.33
N ARG A 456 0.40 -28.44 51.82
CA ARG A 456 -0.37 -27.42 51.08
C ARG A 456 0.45 -26.16 50.79
N ARG A 457 1.33 -25.76 51.71
CA ARG A 457 2.21 -24.59 51.52
C ARG A 457 3.31 -24.87 50.49
N ALA A 458 3.86 -26.08 50.46
CA ALA A 458 4.83 -26.48 49.44
C ALA A 458 4.21 -26.49 48.05
N GLU A 459 3.00 -27.05 47.91
CA GLU A 459 2.23 -27.03 46.67
C GLU A 459 1.89 -25.60 46.21
N ALA A 460 1.47 -24.73 47.13
CA ALA A 460 1.20 -23.31 46.85
C ALA A 460 2.47 -22.55 46.41
N ALA A 461 3.64 -22.99 46.87
CA ALA A 461 4.93 -22.49 46.43
C ALA A 461 5.43 -23.13 45.12
N GLY A 462 4.68 -24.07 44.53
CA GLY A 462 5.03 -24.79 43.31
C GLY A 462 6.04 -25.94 43.51
N GLY A 463 6.22 -26.40 44.74
CA GLY A 463 7.16 -27.45 45.12
C GLY A 463 6.52 -28.61 45.87
N THR A 464 7.37 -29.46 46.45
CA THR A 464 6.97 -30.62 47.24
C THR A 464 7.64 -30.60 48.61
N VAL A 465 7.03 -31.26 49.59
CA VAL A 465 7.64 -31.53 50.89
C VAL A 465 7.66 -33.03 51.13
N GLU A 466 8.79 -33.54 51.59
CA GLU A 466 9.00 -34.94 51.94
C GLU A 466 9.40 -35.01 53.41
N ILE A 467 8.75 -35.88 54.16
CA ILE A 467 8.99 -36.05 55.60
C ILE A 467 9.39 -37.50 55.83
N HIS A 468 10.59 -37.69 56.34
CA HIS A 468 11.13 -39.00 56.70
C HIS A 468 11.40 -39.01 58.20
N SER A 469 10.73 -39.90 58.93
CA SER A 469 10.94 -40.06 60.37
C SER A 469 11.07 -41.54 60.69
N THR A 470 11.95 -41.87 61.65
CA THR A 470 12.12 -43.23 62.16
C THR A 470 12.09 -43.20 63.69
N PRO A 471 11.30 -44.08 64.35
CA PRO A 471 11.29 -44.14 65.81
C PRO A 471 12.70 -44.40 66.37
N GLY A 472 13.17 -43.51 67.23
CA GLY A 472 14.51 -43.48 67.83
C GLY A 472 15.63 -42.99 66.92
N GLY A 473 15.33 -42.49 65.71
CA GLY A 473 16.31 -42.08 64.70
C GLY A 473 16.09 -40.68 64.13
N GLY A 474 15.23 -39.87 64.74
CA GLY A 474 14.99 -38.48 64.36
C GLY A 474 14.01 -38.27 63.20
N THR A 475 13.86 -37.01 62.79
CA THR A 475 13.00 -36.60 61.67
C THR A 475 13.74 -35.69 60.69
N THR A 476 13.55 -35.93 59.39
CA THR A 476 14.02 -35.07 58.31
C THR A 476 12.83 -34.53 57.52
N VAL A 477 12.70 -33.22 57.44
CA VAL A 477 11.72 -32.52 56.59
C VAL A 477 12.47 -31.85 55.45
N THR A 478 12.18 -32.25 54.21
CA THR A 478 12.83 -31.73 53.00
C THR A 478 11.82 -31.01 52.12
N VAL A 479 12.08 -29.75 51.79
CA VAL A 479 11.29 -28.94 50.85
C VAL A 479 12.07 -28.80 49.55
N SER A 480 11.42 -29.15 48.44
CA SER A 480 11.97 -29.09 47.09
C SER A 480 11.18 -28.10 46.24
N LEU A 481 11.82 -27.02 45.79
CA LEU A 481 11.21 -25.96 44.99
C LEU A 481 11.90 -25.84 43.63
N PRO A 482 11.16 -25.90 42.51
CA PRO A 482 11.75 -25.61 41.21
C PRO A 482 12.12 -24.12 41.15
N LEU A 483 13.40 -23.83 40.93
CA LEU A 483 13.85 -22.46 40.70
C LEU A 483 13.46 -22.06 39.27
N PRO A 484 13.00 -20.82 39.04
CA PRO A 484 12.76 -20.32 37.70
C PRO A 484 14.09 -20.31 36.92
N GLY A 485 14.30 -21.36 36.12
CA GLY A 485 15.45 -21.46 35.24
C GLY A 485 15.35 -20.40 34.15
N LYS A 486 16.45 -19.66 33.92
CA LYS A 486 16.73 -19.17 32.56
C LYS A 486 16.76 -20.42 31.68
N THR A 487 15.75 -20.60 30.85
CA THR A 487 15.86 -21.48 29.69
C THR A 487 17.11 -21.01 28.93
N PRO A 488 18.12 -21.86 28.66
CA PRO A 488 19.08 -21.52 27.63
C PRO A 488 18.26 -21.43 26.35
N LEU A 489 18.27 -20.26 25.70
CA LEU A 489 17.79 -20.13 24.33
C LEU A 489 18.50 -21.19 23.49
N ALA A 490 17.76 -22.20 23.04
CA ALA A 490 18.17 -23.13 21.99
C ALA A 490 17.90 -22.49 20.62
#